data_AF-A0A961HUM6-F1
#
_entry.id   AF-A0A961HUM6-F1
#
_cell.length_a   1.000
_cell.length_b   1.000
_cell.length_c   1.000
_cell.angle_alpha   90.00
_cell.angle_beta   90.00
_cell.angle_gamma   90.00
#
_symmetry.space_group_name_H-M   'P 1'
#
loop_
_entity.id
_entity.type
_entity.pdbx_description
1 polymer ?
#
loop_
_entity_poly.entity_id
_entity_poly.type
_entity_poly.pdbx_seq_one_letter_code
_entity_poly.pdbx_strand_id
1 'polypeptide(L)' 'APHAGFGLGLERLVQFISGMENIRDVIPFPRTPGHARF' A
#
# COMPACT_ATOMS: atom_id res chain seq x y z
N ALA A 1 -4.88 -19.53 -25.39
CA ALA A 1 -6.17 -19.41 -24.69
C ALA A 1 -6.33 -17.97 -24.20
N PRO A 2 -7.52 -17.34 -24.27
CA PRO A 2 -7.71 -15.99 -23.75
C PRO A 2 -7.55 -15.97 -22.22
N HIS A 3 -6.79 -15.00 -21.71
CA HIS A 3 -6.57 -14.79 -20.27
C HIS A 3 -6.59 -13.28 -19.94
N ALA A 4 -7.02 -12.95 -18.73
CA ALA A 4 -6.98 -11.61 -18.17
C ALA A 4 -6.55 -11.68 -16.70
N GLY A 5 -6.07 -10.56 -16.15
CA GLY A 5 -5.68 -10.43 -14.75
C GLY A 5 -5.84 -8.99 -14.26
N PHE A 6 -5.79 -8.81 -12.94
CA PHE A 6 -5.81 -7.50 -12.30
C PHE A 6 -4.82 -7.46 -11.14
N GLY A 7 -4.48 -6.24 -10.70
CA GLY A 7 -3.64 -5.98 -9.53
C GLY A 7 -4.37 -5.10 -8.53
N LEU A 8 -4.10 -5.34 -7.25
CA LEU A 8 -4.65 -4.55 -6.14
C LEU A 8 -3.51 -4.16 -5.21
N GLY A 9 -3.42 -2.86 -4.89
CA GLY A 9 -2.48 -2.37 -3.89
C GLY A 9 -3.04 -2.59 -2.49
N LEU A 10 -2.50 -3.57 -1.75
CA LEU A 10 -2.95 -3.91 -0.39
C LEU A 10 -2.94 -2.68 0.52
N GLU A 11 -1.88 -1.89 0.49
CA GLU A 11 -1.73 -0.67 1.31
C GLU A 11 -2.85 0.34 1.02
N ARG A 12 -3.27 0.46 -0.26
CA ARG A 12 -4.39 1.33 -0.64
C ARG A 12 -5.74 0.77 -0.22
N LEU A 13 -5.90 -0.56 -0.22
CA LEU A 13 -7.08 -1.21 0.35
C LEU A 13 -7.16 -0.94 1.85
N VAL A 14 -6.05 -1.12 2.58
CA VAL A 14 -5.98 -0.87 4.02
C VAL A 14 -6.26 0.61 4.32
N GLN A 15 -5.71 1.52 3.52
CA GLN A 15 -6.00 2.96 3.61
C GLN A 15 -7.50 3.24 3.47
N PHE A 16 -8.16 2.63 2.48
CA PHE A 16 -9.59 2.82 2.24
C PHE A 16 -10.46 2.33 3.41
N ILE A 17 -10.17 1.15 3.96
CA ILE A 17 -10.97 0.57 5.06
C ILE A 17 -10.69 1.23 6.42
N SER A 18 -9.48 1.73 6.64
CA SER A 18 -9.06 2.34 7.91
C SER A 18 -9.34 3.85 7.98
N GLY A 19 -9.58 4.50 6.83
CA GLY A 19 -9.82 5.94 6.75
C GLY A 19 -8.57 6.81 6.93
N MET A 20 -7.37 6.23 6.88
CA MET A 20 -6.12 6.96 7.06
C MET A 20 -5.80 7.84 5.84
N GLU A 21 -5.34 9.07 6.08
CA GLU A 21 -5.05 10.02 4.99
C GLU A 21 -3.73 9.70 4.27
N ASN A 22 -2.77 9.03 4.94
CA ASN A 22 -1.46 8.73 4.38
C ASN A 22 -1.18 7.22 4.31
N ILE A 23 -0.65 6.76 3.17
CA ILE A 23 -0.27 5.36 2.95
C ILE A 23 0.90 4.88 3.82
N ARG A 24 1.67 5.81 4.39
CA ARG A 24 2.79 5.45 5.29
C ARG A 24 2.30 4.93 6.63
N ASP A 25 1.09 5.31 7.03
CA ASP A 25 0.54 4.98 8.34
C ASP A 25 -0.16 3.61 8.33
N VAL A 26 -0.41 3.05 7.15
CA VAL A 26 -1.02 1.72 6.96
C VAL A 26 0.02 0.61 6.82
N ILE A 27 1.30 0.90 7.01
CA ILE A 27 2.42 -0.06 6.96
C ILE A 27 3.34 0.18 8.15
N PRO A 28 3.80 -0.87 8.86
CA PRO A 28 4.69 -0.70 10.01
C PRO A 28 6.01 0.02 9.71
N PHE A 29 6.64 -0.27 8.56
CA PHE A 29 7.94 0.28 8.17
C PHE A 29 7.88 0.85 6.75
N PRO A 30 7.31 2.05 6.57
CA PRO A 30 7.13 2.63 5.25
C PRO A 30 8.50 2.96 4.62
N ARG A 31 8.66 2.62 3.33
CA ARG A 31 9.86 2.97 2.57
C ARG A 31 9.56 4.17 1.69
N THR A 32 10.33 5.24 1.85
CA THR A 32 10.19 6.46 1.04
C THR A 32 11.57 6.91 0.57
N PRO A 33 11.69 7.78 -0.45
CA PRO A 33 12.98 8.34 -0.82
C PRO A 33 13.71 8.92 0.41
N GLY A 34 14.95 8.46 0.65
CA GLY A 34 15.74 8.85 1.83
C GLY A 34 15.37 8.18 3.16
N HIS A 35 14.37 7.29 3.20
CA HIS A 35 13.92 6.61 4.43
C HIS A 35 13.83 5.09 4.22
N ALA A 36 14.79 4.36 4.78
CA ALA A 36 14.85 2.90 4.76
C ALA A 36 15.31 2.33 6.12
N ARG A 37 14.71 2.80 7.22
CA ARG A 37 14.93 2.29 8.58
C ARG A 37 13.82 1.31 8.98
N PHE A 38 14.16 0.39 9.87
CA PHE A 38 13.20 -0.48 10.56
C PHE A 38 12.74 0.19 11.85
#